data_AF-A0A2N2R350-F1
#
_entry.id   AF-A0A2N2R350-F1
#
_cell.length_a   1.000
_cell.length_b   1.000
_cell.length_c   1.000
_cell.angle_alpha   90.00
_cell.angle_beta   90.00
_cell.angle_gamma   90.00
#
_symmetry.space_group_name_H-M   'P 1'
#
loop_
_entity.id
_entity.type
_entity.pdbx_description
1 polymer ?
#
loop_
_entity_poly.entity_id
_entity_poly.type
_entity_poly.pdbx_seq_one_letter_code
_entity_poly.pdbx_strand_id
1 'polypeptide(L)'
;MDARQTDSGKTPWRLAALAAALALWMQPGLAAEDVPGRTVEELLTYAREHNPDLRVRRLDAQALHERVEPASALPDPRFQVELMDFNNAMTPGKSASLLPGSVGTTRYRAIQALPFPGKRGLRGEVAEALAGQADTAHDAARLELEAKIKVAFARHFQAVGQQRILGETLNLVDALERLVVHRYSVGLVPQQDAVRVQSESTSLKVDLVAAGRTGTPDGAAEQPEPGADLHAGPGNFP
;
A
#
# COMPACT_ATOMS: atom_id res chain seq x y z
N MET A 1 -6.42 24.06 -75.33
CA MET A 1 -6.12 24.75 -74.05
C MET A 1 -6.82 23.93 -72.99
N ASP A 2 -6.11 22.96 -72.44
CA ASP A 2 -5.61 22.95 -71.05
C ASP A 2 -6.66 22.35 -70.11
N ALA A 3 -6.37 21.55 -69.10
CA ALA A 3 -5.20 20.82 -68.68
C ALA A 3 -5.71 19.86 -67.59
N ARG A 4 -5.08 18.68 -67.45
CA ARG A 4 -4.58 18.05 -66.20
C ARG A 4 -5.33 18.40 -64.90
N GLN A 5 -5.60 17.49 -63.96
CA GLN A 5 -4.75 16.40 -63.49
C GLN A 5 -5.49 15.66 -62.38
N THR A 6 -5.26 14.36 -62.32
CA THR A 6 -5.48 13.50 -61.16
C THR A 6 -4.45 13.79 -60.06
N ASP A 7 -4.87 13.93 -58.80
CA ASP A 7 -4.06 13.72 -57.59
C ASP A 7 -5.06 13.67 -56.40
N SER A 8 -4.92 12.90 -55.31
CA SER A 8 -3.77 12.22 -54.75
C SER A 8 -4.26 11.15 -53.78
N GLY A 9 -3.70 9.94 -53.88
CA GLY A 9 -3.77 8.94 -52.82
C GLY A 9 -2.78 9.28 -51.70
N LYS A 10 -3.23 9.13 -50.44
CA LYS A 10 -2.48 8.90 -49.18
C LYS A 10 -3.52 9.13 -48.07
N THR A 11 -3.92 8.16 -47.25
CA THR A 11 -3.26 7.90 -45.97
C THR A 11 -3.78 6.61 -45.26
N PRO A 12 -3.59 5.38 -45.79
CA PRO A 12 -3.86 4.18 -44.99
C PRO A 12 -2.82 4.01 -43.86
N TRP A 13 -1.60 4.54 -44.05
CA TRP A 13 -0.49 4.35 -43.11
C TRP A 13 -0.61 5.19 -41.83
N ARG A 14 -1.30 6.34 -41.88
CA ARG A 14 -1.50 7.19 -40.69
C ARG A 14 -2.51 6.58 -39.72
N LEU A 15 -3.54 5.92 -40.23
CA LEU A 15 -4.49 5.17 -39.41
C LEU A 15 -3.84 3.91 -38.80
N ALA A 16 -3.00 3.21 -39.57
CA ALA A 16 -2.24 2.08 -39.06
C ALA A 16 -1.23 2.49 -37.96
N ALA A 17 -0.56 3.63 -38.12
CA ALA A 17 0.37 4.14 -37.11
C ALA A 17 -0.33 4.55 -35.80
N LEU A 18 -1.55 5.11 -35.90
CA LEU A 18 -2.33 5.52 -34.74
C LEU A 18 -2.94 4.32 -34.01
N ALA A 19 -3.37 3.29 -34.74
CA ALA A 19 -3.82 2.02 -34.17
C ALA A 19 -2.66 1.27 -33.49
N ALA A 20 -1.46 1.27 -34.08
CA ALA A 20 -0.27 0.67 -33.47
C ALA A 20 0.17 1.43 -32.20
N ALA A 21 0.09 2.76 -32.18
CA ALA A 21 0.38 3.56 -31.00
C ALA A 21 -0.64 3.33 -29.86
N LEU A 22 -1.92 3.14 -30.19
CA LEU A 22 -2.96 2.82 -29.21
C LEU A 22 -2.81 1.40 -28.65
N ALA A 23 -2.45 0.43 -29.50
CA ALA A 23 -2.16 -0.95 -29.06
C ALA A 23 -0.88 -1.06 -28.20
N LEU A 24 0.07 -0.13 -28.37
CA LEU A 24 1.28 -0.05 -27.53
C LEU A 24 1.02 0.65 -26.19
N TRP A 25 0.04 1.56 -26.12
CA TRP A 25 -0.46 2.14 -24.86
C TRP A 25 -1.33 1.17 -24.06
N MET A 26 -1.97 0.23 -24.74
CA MET A 26 -2.89 -0.74 -24.17
C MET A 26 -2.21 -2.10 -24.00
N GLN A 27 -0.97 -2.12 -23.53
CA GLN A 27 -0.39 -3.34 -22.96
C GLN A 27 -1.11 -3.57 -21.64
N PRO A 28 -2.00 -4.59 -21.50
CA PRO A 28 -2.32 -5.06 -20.18
C PRO A 28 -1.02 -5.66 -19.66
N GLY A 29 -0.43 -5.05 -18.63
CA GLY A 29 0.60 -5.70 -17.84
C GLY A 29 0.00 -6.94 -17.21
N LEU A 30 -0.05 -8.05 -17.96
CA LEU A 30 -0.17 -9.39 -17.41
C LEU A 30 1.17 -9.75 -16.77
N ALA A 31 1.55 -8.97 -15.76
CA ALA A 31 2.31 -9.55 -14.67
C ALA A 31 1.32 -10.50 -14.00
N ALA A 32 1.36 -11.77 -14.39
CA ALA A 32 0.95 -12.80 -13.45
C ALA A 32 1.92 -12.65 -12.28
N GLU A 33 1.51 -11.87 -11.28
CA GLU A 33 2.20 -11.81 -9.99
C GLU A 33 2.17 -13.26 -9.49
N ASP A 34 3.31 -13.93 -9.53
CA ASP A 34 3.54 -15.17 -8.80
C ASP A 34 3.14 -14.85 -7.36
N VAL A 35 1.98 -15.37 -6.93
CA VAL A 35 1.39 -15.00 -5.64
C VAL A 35 2.43 -15.29 -4.57
N PRO A 36 3.04 -14.25 -3.97
CA PRO A 36 4.13 -14.44 -3.03
C PRO A 36 3.56 -15.08 -1.78
N GLY A 37 4.17 -16.17 -1.30
CA GLY A 37 3.56 -16.92 -0.20
C GLY A 37 4.06 -18.34 0.01
N ARG A 38 4.88 -18.88 -0.90
CA ARG A 38 5.39 -20.25 -0.77
C ARG A 38 6.50 -20.34 0.27
N THR A 39 7.31 -19.29 0.37
CA THR A 39 8.37 -19.14 1.37
C THR A 39 8.21 -17.84 2.17
N VAL A 40 8.77 -17.83 3.39
CA VAL A 40 8.78 -16.62 4.23
C VAL A 40 9.60 -15.52 3.54
N GLU A 41 10.71 -15.90 2.91
CA GLU A 41 11.65 -14.99 2.27
C GLU A 41 11.02 -14.22 1.10
N GLU A 42 10.19 -14.88 0.28
CA GLU A 42 9.40 -14.23 -0.77
C GLU A 42 8.42 -13.20 -0.18
N LEU A 43 7.68 -13.57 0.87
CA LEU A 43 6.74 -12.66 1.54
C LEU A 43 7.43 -11.45 2.16
N LEU A 44 8.59 -11.66 2.78
CA LEU A 44 9.38 -10.56 3.34
C LEU A 44 9.91 -9.62 2.26
N THR A 45 10.36 -10.17 1.13
CA THR A 45 10.87 -9.37 0.00
C THR A 45 9.73 -8.56 -0.61
N TYR A 46 8.61 -9.20 -0.89
CA TYR A 46 7.41 -8.54 -1.40
C TYR A 46 6.94 -7.41 -0.47
N ALA A 47 6.86 -7.68 0.83
CA ALA A 47 6.44 -6.70 1.81
C ALA A 47 7.40 -5.50 1.93
N ARG A 48 8.72 -5.69 1.77
CA ARG A 48 9.67 -4.57 1.77
C ARG A 48 9.48 -3.66 0.57
N GLU A 49 9.15 -4.22 -0.58
CA GLU A 49 9.00 -3.47 -1.84
C GLU A 49 7.64 -2.77 -1.96
N HIS A 50 6.58 -3.42 -1.49
CA HIS A 50 5.20 -2.98 -1.73
C HIS A 50 4.54 -2.30 -0.54
N ASN A 51 5.17 -2.28 0.65
CA ASN A 51 4.56 -1.67 1.82
C ASN A 51 4.61 -0.11 1.76
N PRO A 52 3.45 0.57 1.69
CA PRO A 52 3.38 2.03 1.58
C PRO A 52 3.89 2.74 2.85
N ASP A 53 3.67 2.13 4.01
CA ASP A 53 4.07 2.62 5.32
C ASP A 53 5.58 2.71 5.49
N LEU A 54 6.32 1.73 4.95
CA LEU A 54 7.79 1.78 4.89
C LEU A 54 8.28 2.82 3.91
N ARG A 55 7.61 2.95 2.76
CA ARG A 55 7.94 3.95 1.74
C ARG A 55 7.79 5.38 2.27
N VAL A 56 6.71 5.67 3.00
CA VAL A 56 6.49 6.96 3.64
C VAL A 56 7.62 7.27 4.62
N ARG A 57 7.92 6.35 5.54
CA ARG A 57 9.00 6.54 6.53
C ARG A 57 10.37 6.75 5.89
N ARG A 58 10.66 6.06 4.78
CA ARG A 58 11.90 6.26 4.02
C ARG A 58 11.98 7.67 3.44
N LEU A 59 10.87 8.18 2.89
CA LEU A 59 10.81 9.54 2.35
C LEU A 59 10.91 10.60 3.46
N ASP A 60 10.32 10.33 4.63
CA ASP A 60 10.45 11.22 5.80
C ASP A 60 11.90 11.29 6.29
N ALA A 61 12.61 10.17 6.36
CA ALA A 61 14.03 10.13 6.69
C ALA A 61 14.86 10.90 5.66
N GLN A 62 14.62 10.70 4.36
CA GLN A 62 15.29 11.44 3.30
C GLN A 62 15.02 12.95 3.38
N ALA A 63 13.79 13.36 3.70
CA ALA A 63 13.43 14.77 3.87
C ALA A 63 14.12 15.41 5.07
N LEU A 64 14.41 14.64 6.13
CA LEU A 64 15.17 15.14 7.28
C LEU A 64 16.67 15.23 7.00
N HIS A 65 17.23 14.29 6.23
CA HIS A 65 18.61 14.39 5.74
C HIS A 65 18.83 15.65 4.89
N GLU A 66 17.90 15.98 4.00
CA GLU A 66 17.99 17.20 3.17
C GLU A 66 17.89 18.49 4.01
N ARG A 67 17.41 18.43 5.25
CA ARG A 67 17.33 19.58 6.17
C ARG A 67 18.62 19.83 6.96
N VAL A 68 19.59 18.90 6.94
CA VAL A 68 20.84 19.02 7.71
C VAL A 68 21.71 20.16 7.16
N GLU A 69 21.94 20.17 5.85
CA GLU A 69 22.70 21.21 5.16
C GLU A 69 22.15 22.63 5.40
N PRO A 70 20.85 22.93 5.13
CA PRO A 70 20.30 24.26 5.36
C PRO A 70 20.24 24.63 6.85
N ALA A 71 20.22 23.68 7.79
CA ALA A 71 20.25 23.97 9.22
C ALA A 71 21.61 24.51 9.69
N SER A 72 22.70 24.06 9.07
CA SER A 72 24.06 24.53 9.35
C SER A 72 24.46 25.75 8.49
N ALA A 73 23.69 26.05 7.44
CA ALA A 73 23.93 27.17 6.54
C ALA A 73 23.75 28.54 7.21
N LEU A 74 24.34 29.57 6.59
CA LEU A 74 24.13 30.94 7.03
C LEU A 74 22.72 31.38 6.60
N PRO A 75 21.96 32.09 7.44
CA PRO A 75 20.65 32.59 7.03
C PRO A 75 20.75 33.42 5.75
N ASP A 76 19.81 33.19 4.84
CA ASP A 76 19.80 33.84 3.54
C ASP A 76 19.67 35.36 3.66
N PRO A 77 20.32 36.12 2.76
CA PRO A 77 20.14 37.56 2.70
C PRO A 77 18.72 37.88 2.24
N ARG A 78 18.07 38.81 2.92
CA ARG A 78 16.77 39.35 2.53
C ARG A 78 16.97 40.65 1.75
N PHE A 79 16.45 40.69 0.53
CA PHE A 79 16.41 41.90 -0.29
C PHE A 79 15.06 42.59 -0.13
N GLN A 80 15.07 43.89 0.15
CA GLN A 80 13.88 44.71 0.31
C GLN A 80 13.96 45.89 -0.65
N VAL A 81 12.85 46.13 -1.36
CA VAL A 81 12.66 47.30 -2.21
C VAL A 81 11.56 48.15 -1.58
N GLU A 82 11.92 49.33 -1.09
CA GLU A 82 10.99 50.29 -0.51
C GLU A 82 10.78 51.43 -1.53
N LEU A 83 9.52 51.64 -1.96
CA LEU A 83 9.13 52.79 -2.79
C LEU A 83 8.55 53.86 -1.88
N MET A 84 9.23 54.99 -1.77
CA MET A 84 8.81 56.15 -0.99
C MET A 84 8.22 57.21 -1.93
N ASP A 85 7.24 57.96 -1.43
CA ASP A 85 6.55 59.03 -2.16
C ASP A 85 5.96 58.56 -3.51
N PHE A 86 5.18 57.47 -3.47
CA PHE A 86 4.47 56.92 -4.65
C PHE A 86 3.47 57.90 -5.28
N ASN A 87 2.99 58.87 -4.52
CA ASN A 87 2.05 59.90 -4.98
C ASN A 87 2.73 61.03 -5.75
N ASN A 88 4.08 61.07 -5.80
CA ASN A 88 4.88 62.11 -6.44
C ASN A 88 4.48 63.55 -6.05
N ALA A 89 3.89 63.74 -4.86
CA ALA A 89 3.27 65.02 -4.48
C ALA A 89 4.26 66.19 -4.40
N MET A 90 5.56 65.92 -4.25
CA MET A 90 6.62 66.93 -4.27
C MET A 90 7.28 67.13 -5.66
N THR A 91 6.82 66.43 -6.70
CA THR A 91 7.37 66.54 -8.07
C THR A 91 6.31 67.09 -9.04
N PRO A 92 6.41 68.37 -9.46
CA PRO A 92 5.43 68.97 -10.37
C PRO A 92 5.37 68.23 -11.71
N GLY A 93 4.15 67.88 -12.15
CA GLY A 93 3.90 67.25 -13.46
C GLY A 93 4.03 65.73 -13.52
N LYS A 94 4.26 65.03 -12.39
CA LYS A 94 4.25 63.56 -12.33
C LYS A 94 3.01 63.04 -11.60
N SER A 95 2.34 62.07 -12.22
CA SER A 95 1.22 61.31 -11.63
C SER A 95 1.72 60.28 -10.61
N ALA A 96 0.84 59.78 -9.74
CA ALA A 96 1.15 58.67 -8.86
C ALA A 96 1.61 57.43 -9.67
N SER A 97 2.68 56.77 -9.21
CA SER A 97 3.27 55.62 -9.90
C SER A 97 3.77 54.57 -8.90
N LEU A 98 3.80 53.32 -9.33
CA LEU A 98 4.35 52.18 -8.58
C LEU A 98 5.57 51.55 -9.28
N LEU A 99 6.03 52.16 -10.38
CA LEU A 99 7.19 51.68 -11.13
C LEU A 99 8.48 52.16 -10.45
N PRO A 100 9.41 51.25 -10.09
CA PRO A 100 10.71 51.61 -9.54
C PRO A 100 11.43 52.60 -10.47
N GLY A 101 11.79 53.78 -9.96
CA GLY A 101 12.44 54.86 -10.73
C GLY A 101 11.51 55.98 -11.22
N SER A 102 10.19 55.84 -11.05
CA SER A 102 9.19 56.89 -11.34
C SER A 102 8.42 57.38 -10.10
N VAL A 103 8.88 56.96 -8.93
CA VAL A 103 8.44 57.42 -7.60
C VAL A 103 9.45 58.42 -7.02
N GLY A 104 9.08 59.14 -5.96
CA GLY A 104 9.96 60.14 -5.36
C GLY A 104 11.30 59.56 -4.86
N THR A 105 11.31 58.37 -4.25
CA THR A 105 12.58 57.69 -3.90
C THR A 105 12.41 56.16 -3.89
N THR A 106 13.32 55.44 -4.53
CA THR A 106 13.41 53.96 -4.43
C THR A 106 14.61 53.60 -3.57
N ARG A 107 14.40 52.80 -2.52
CA ARG A 107 15.48 52.29 -1.66
C ARG A 107 15.61 50.77 -1.82
N TYR A 108 16.84 50.32 -2.08
CA TYR A 108 17.20 48.91 -2.11
C TYR A 108 17.99 48.57 -0.85
N ARG A 109 17.58 47.55 -0.09
CA ARG A 109 18.24 47.11 1.14
C ARG A 109 18.50 45.61 1.09
N ALA A 110 19.73 45.20 1.40
CA ALA A 110 20.08 43.80 1.62
C ALA A 110 20.39 43.59 3.11
N ILE A 111 19.73 42.63 3.76
CA ILE A 111 19.85 42.35 5.20
C ILE A 111 20.25 40.89 5.38
N GLN A 112 21.40 40.63 5.97
CA GLN A 112 21.85 39.29 6.34
C GLN A 112 22.02 39.18 7.85
N ALA A 113 21.42 38.15 8.46
CA ALA A 113 21.63 37.87 9.87
C ALA A 113 22.93 37.09 10.06
N LEU A 114 23.87 37.63 10.86
CA LEU A 114 25.12 36.94 11.22
C LEU A 114 24.97 36.34 12.62
N PRO A 115 24.75 35.02 12.76
CA PRO A 115 24.64 34.38 14.06
C PRO A 115 26.00 34.31 14.76
N PHE A 116 25.98 34.31 16.10
CA PHE A 116 27.18 34.06 16.89
C PHE A 116 27.85 32.73 16.50
N PRO A 117 29.19 32.66 16.55
CA PRO A 117 29.93 31.42 16.26
C PRO A 117 29.43 30.28 17.16
N GLY A 118 29.37 29.07 16.62
CA GLY A 118 28.90 27.86 17.32
C GLY A 118 27.40 27.58 17.23
N LYS A 119 26.52 28.59 17.14
CA LYS A 119 25.06 28.37 17.06
C LYS A 119 24.62 27.59 15.82
N ARG A 120 25.34 27.75 14.70
CA ARG A 120 25.09 27.03 13.45
C ARG A 120 25.48 25.56 13.53
N GLY A 121 26.63 25.26 14.14
CA GLY A 121 27.09 23.89 14.37
C GLY A 121 26.06 23.10 15.19
N LEU A 122 25.61 23.68 16.32
CA LEU A 122 24.58 23.05 17.16
C LEU A 122 23.25 22.81 16.43
N ARG A 123 22.86 23.69 15.51
CA ARG A 123 21.65 23.47 14.67
C ARG A 123 21.85 22.33 13.68
N GLY A 124 23.05 22.22 13.10
CA GLY A 124 23.43 21.08 12.27
C GLY A 124 23.40 19.77 13.06
N GLU A 125 24.03 19.72 14.23
CA GLU A 125 24.03 18.54 15.11
C GLU A 125 22.62 18.09 15.50
N VAL A 126 21.72 19.04 15.82
CA VAL A 126 20.30 18.71 16.10
C VAL A 126 19.60 18.16 14.85
N ALA A 127 19.83 18.75 13.68
CA ALA A 127 19.25 18.26 12.43
C ALA A 127 19.76 16.87 12.06
N GLU A 128 21.05 16.60 12.26
CA GLU A 128 21.67 15.28 12.05
C GLU A 128 21.12 14.24 13.01
N ALA A 129 20.95 14.58 14.30
CA ALA A 129 20.31 13.70 15.28
C ALA A 129 18.85 13.37 14.90
N LEU A 130 18.10 14.34 14.38
CA LEU A 130 16.73 14.11 13.89
C LEU A 130 16.69 13.21 12.65
N ALA A 131 17.64 13.37 11.72
CA ALA A 131 17.76 12.49 10.57
C ALA A 131 18.09 11.05 11.00
N GLY A 132 19.06 10.87 11.88
CA GLY A 132 19.38 9.55 12.44
C GLY A 132 18.22 8.93 13.23
N GLN A 133 17.44 9.73 13.95
CA GLN A 133 16.22 9.25 14.60
C GLN A 133 15.20 8.72 13.58
N ALA A 134 15.04 9.39 12.44
CA ALA A 134 14.12 8.93 11.40
C ALA A 134 14.59 7.63 10.71
N ASP A 135 15.90 7.47 10.51
CA ASP A 135 16.47 6.22 10.00
C ASP A 135 16.18 5.04 10.96
N THR A 136 16.43 5.24 12.26
CA THR A 136 16.13 4.20 13.26
C THR A 136 14.63 3.89 13.36
N ALA A 137 13.77 4.90 13.18
CA ALA A 137 12.32 4.69 13.13
C ALA A 137 11.87 3.90 11.89
N HIS A 138 12.48 4.17 10.73
CA HIS A 138 12.26 3.37 9.52
C HIS A 138 12.69 1.92 9.72
N ASP A 139 13.87 1.69 10.29
CA ASP A 139 14.38 0.34 10.56
C ASP A 139 13.55 -0.42 11.60
N ALA A 140 13.10 0.26 12.66
CA ALA A 140 12.21 -0.32 13.65
C ALA A 140 10.88 -0.76 13.02
N ALA A 141 10.28 0.10 12.18
CA ALA A 141 9.05 -0.24 11.46
C ALA A 141 9.25 -1.42 10.50
N ARG A 142 10.39 -1.48 9.81
CA ARG A 142 10.77 -2.62 8.96
C ARG A 142 10.86 -3.91 9.77
N LEU A 143 11.60 -3.91 10.88
CA LEU A 143 11.74 -5.09 11.73
C LEU A 143 10.41 -5.54 12.34
N GLU A 144 9.55 -4.60 12.74
CA GLU A 144 8.22 -4.89 13.25
C GLU A 144 7.35 -5.57 12.18
N LEU A 145 7.37 -5.07 10.94
CA LEU A 145 6.68 -5.68 9.82
C LEU A 145 7.20 -7.10 9.55
N GLU A 146 8.52 -7.28 9.49
CA GLU A 146 9.13 -8.59 9.27
C GLU A 146 8.76 -9.58 10.38
N ALA A 147 8.72 -9.13 11.63
CA ALA A 147 8.30 -9.94 12.77
C ALA A 147 6.82 -10.35 12.66
N LYS A 148 5.93 -9.41 12.31
CA LYS A 148 4.50 -9.69 12.10
C LYS A 148 4.29 -10.74 11.01
N ILE A 149 4.99 -10.62 9.89
CA ILE A 149 4.92 -11.57 8.77
C ILE A 149 5.39 -12.96 9.22
N LYS A 150 6.55 -13.05 9.89
CA LYS A 150 7.08 -14.32 10.40
C LYS A 150 6.12 -15.00 11.37
N VAL A 151 5.54 -14.24 12.31
CA VAL A 151 4.55 -14.76 13.26
C VAL A 151 3.29 -15.24 12.54
N ALA A 152 2.77 -14.46 11.58
CA ALA A 152 1.60 -14.84 10.80
C ALA A 152 1.86 -16.12 9.99
N PHE A 153 3.02 -16.21 9.34
CA PHE A 153 3.43 -17.39 8.58
C PHE A 153 3.56 -18.62 9.48
N ALA A 154 4.21 -18.49 10.65
CA ALA A 154 4.34 -19.60 11.60
C ALA A 154 2.97 -20.08 12.10
N ARG A 155 2.03 -19.16 12.36
CA ARG A 155 0.65 -19.51 12.74
C ARG A 155 -0.08 -20.23 11.62
N HIS A 156 0.06 -19.78 10.38
CA HIS A 156 -0.52 -20.45 9.22
C HIS A 156 0.02 -21.88 9.08
N PHE A 157 1.35 -22.04 9.13
CA PHE A 157 1.98 -23.36 9.03
C PHE A 157 1.56 -24.30 10.17
N GLN A 158 1.43 -23.76 11.38
CA GLN A 158 0.91 -24.50 12.53
C GLN A 158 -0.53 -24.98 12.29
N ALA A 159 -1.41 -24.12 11.79
CA ALA A 159 -2.81 -24.47 11.51
C ALA A 159 -2.91 -25.58 10.45
N VAL A 160 -2.14 -25.47 9.36
CA VAL A 160 -2.05 -26.51 8.32
C VAL A 160 -1.53 -27.83 8.89
N GLY A 161 -0.49 -27.77 9.74
CA GLY A 161 0.04 -28.94 10.43
C GLY A 161 -0.99 -29.62 11.34
N GLN A 162 -1.77 -28.83 12.10
CA GLN A 162 -2.84 -29.33 12.96
C GLN A 162 -3.94 -30.01 12.16
N GLN A 163 -4.39 -29.42 11.06
CA GLN A 163 -5.39 -30.03 10.16
C GLN A 163 -4.91 -31.37 9.62
N ARG A 164 -3.63 -31.46 9.23
CA ARG A 164 -3.03 -32.72 8.76
C ARG A 164 -3.05 -33.80 9.84
N ILE A 165 -2.61 -33.48 11.06
CA ILE A 165 -2.60 -34.43 12.19
C ILE A 165 -4.03 -34.86 12.55
N LEU A 166 -5.00 -33.94 12.58
CA LEU A 166 -6.40 -34.26 12.82
C LEU A 166 -6.97 -35.16 11.72
N GLY A 167 -6.63 -34.92 10.46
CA GLY A 167 -7.04 -35.78 9.34
C GLY A 167 -6.44 -37.19 9.43
N GLU A 168 -5.15 -37.31 9.75
CA GLU A 168 -4.48 -38.60 9.98
C GLU A 168 -5.11 -39.36 11.16
N THR A 169 -5.42 -38.65 12.25
CA THR A 169 -6.09 -39.21 13.44
C THR A 169 -7.49 -39.71 13.11
N LEU A 170 -8.26 -38.92 12.36
CA LEU A 170 -9.61 -39.28 11.94
C LEU A 170 -9.62 -40.53 11.07
N ASN A 171 -8.67 -40.66 10.14
CA ASN A 171 -8.52 -41.87 9.32
C ASN A 171 -8.28 -43.12 10.17
N LEU A 172 -7.52 -42.99 11.26
CA LEU A 172 -7.27 -44.08 12.20
C LEU A 172 -8.52 -44.46 13.01
N VAL A 173 -9.26 -43.46 13.50
CA VAL A 173 -10.50 -43.67 14.24
C VAL A 173 -11.59 -44.25 13.34
N ASP A 174 -11.72 -43.81 12.09
CA ASP A 174 -12.66 -44.39 11.13
C ASP A 174 -12.32 -45.87 10.83
N ALA A 175 -11.04 -46.26 10.84
CA ALA A 175 -10.65 -47.67 10.75
C ALA A 175 -11.05 -48.47 12.00
N LEU A 176 -10.89 -47.89 13.20
CA LEU A 176 -11.33 -48.51 14.45
C LEU A 176 -12.85 -48.65 14.53
N GLU A 177 -13.60 -47.63 14.10
CA GLU A 177 -15.06 -47.63 14.04
C GLU A 177 -15.56 -48.82 13.22
N ARG A 178 -15.02 -49.00 12.01
CA ARG A 178 -15.35 -50.15 11.15
C ARG A 178 -15.10 -51.49 11.84
N LEU A 179 -14.00 -51.62 12.58
CA LEU A 179 -13.68 -52.84 13.33
C LEU A 179 -14.66 -53.09 14.49
N VAL A 180 -14.99 -52.06 15.28
CA VAL A 180 -15.88 -52.18 16.44
C VAL A 180 -17.31 -52.45 16.00
N VAL A 181 -17.80 -51.77 14.96
CA VAL A 181 -19.12 -52.03 14.36
C VAL A 181 -19.20 -53.46 13.82
N HIS A 182 -18.16 -53.93 13.14
CA HIS A 182 -18.10 -55.32 12.69
C HIS A 182 -18.14 -56.30 13.87
N ARG A 183 -17.34 -56.09 14.92
CA ARG A 183 -17.33 -56.95 16.11
C ARG A 183 -18.65 -56.93 16.88
N TYR A 184 -19.34 -55.80 16.94
CA TYR A 184 -20.69 -55.70 17.49
C TYR A 184 -21.68 -56.54 16.67
N SER A 185 -21.62 -56.49 15.34
CA SER A 185 -22.53 -57.25 14.46
C SER A 185 -22.44 -58.77 14.64
N VAL A 186 -21.27 -59.27 15.04
CA VAL A 186 -21.04 -60.70 15.35
C VAL A 186 -21.17 -61.01 16.85
N GLY A 187 -21.64 -60.06 17.67
CA GLY A 187 -21.90 -60.23 19.10
C GLY A 187 -20.66 -60.30 20.00
N LEU A 188 -19.48 -59.91 19.49
CA LEU A 188 -18.20 -59.99 20.23
C LEU A 188 -17.93 -58.79 21.13
N VAL A 189 -18.66 -57.68 20.97
CA VAL A 189 -18.47 -56.42 21.70
C VAL A 189 -19.86 -55.80 22.03
N PRO A 190 -20.05 -55.14 23.18
CA PRO A 190 -21.30 -54.44 23.51
C PRO A 190 -21.61 -53.27 22.57
N GLN A 191 -22.89 -52.93 22.42
CA GLN A 191 -23.33 -51.77 21.62
C GLN A 191 -22.72 -50.44 22.12
N GLN A 192 -22.48 -50.33 23.42
CA GLN A 192 -21.93 -49.13 24.06
C GLN A 192 -20.58 -48.72 23.46
N ASP A 193 -19.74 -49.69 23.11
CA ASP A 193 -18.42 -49.41 22.52
C ASP A 193 -18.54 -48.88 21.09
N ALA A 194 -19.52 -49.37 20.30
CA ALA A 194 -19.77 -48.87 18.95
C ALA A 194 -20.28 -47.41 18.98
N VAL A 195 -21.24 -47.11 19.86
CA VAL A 195 -21.77 -45.75 20.02
C VAL A 195 -20.68 -44.79 20.51
N ARG A 196 -19.81 -45.25 21.41
CA ARG A 196 -18.69 -44.45 21.92
C ARG A 196 -17.68 -44.11 20.82
N VAL A 197 -17.30 -45.07 19.97
CA VAL A 197 -16.37 -44.78 18.87
C VAL A 197 -17.00 -43.83 17.84
N GLN A 198 -18.30 -43.96 17.58
CA GLN A 198 -19.05 -43.04 16.71
C GLN A 198 -19.10 -41.61 17.26
N SER A 199 -19.29 -41.44 18.57
CA SER A 199 -19.26 -40.10 19.18
C SER A 199 -17.85 -39.50 19.13
N GLU A 200 -16.80 -40.30 19.37
CA GLU A 200 -15.40 -39.87 19.25
C GLU A 200 -15.05 -39.47 17.80
N SER A 201 -15.45 -40.24 16.78
CA SER A 201 -15.27 -39.88 15.35
C SER A 201 -15.98 -38.58 15.00
N THR A 202 -17.22 -38.40 15.47
CA THR A 202 -18.00 -37.18 15.22
C THR A 202 -17.35 -35.96 15.87
N SER A 203 -16.85 -36.09 17.09
CA SER A 203 -16.10 -35.02 17.77
C SER A 203 -14.88 -34.59 16.97
N LEU A 204 -14.06 -35.55 16.50
CA LEU A 204 -12.87 -35.26 15.69
C LEU A 204 -13.20 -34.61 14.35
N LYS A 205 -14.32 -34.97 13.71
CA LYS A 205 -14.81 -34.31 12.49
C LYS A 205 -15.17 -32.85 12.74
N VAL A 206 -15.81 -32.55 13.88
CA VAL A 206 -16.12 -31.17 14.28
C VAL A 206 -14.84 -30.38 14.52
N ASP A 207 -13.86 -30.96 15.23
CA ASP A 207 -12.57 -30.32 15.50
C ASP A 207 -11.79 -30.02 14.21
N LEU A 208 -11.83 -30.93 13.23
CA LEU A 208 -11.20 -30.73 11.92
C LEU A 208 -11.85 -29.56 11.15
N VAL A 209 -13.17 -29.47 11.15
CA VAL A 209 -13.89 -28.36 10.50
C VAL A 209 -13.60 -27.04 11.22
N ALA A 210 -13.54 -27.05 12.55
CA ALA A 210 -13.18 -25.88 13.34
C ALA A 210 -11.76 -25.41 13.02
N ALA A 211 -10.78 -26.31 12.96
CA ALA A 211 -9.41 -26.01 12.54
C ALA A 211 -9.32 -25.54 11.07
N GLY A 212 -10.22 -26.05 10.21
CA GLY A 212 -10.45 -25.60 8.82
C GLY A 212 -10.75 -24.11 8.72
N ARG A 213 -11.71 -23.65 9.54
CA ARG A 213 -12.16 -22.26 9.57
C ARG A 213 -11.08 -21.31 10.05
N THR A 214 -10.31 -21.67 11.07
CA THR A 214 -9.22 -20.81 11.58
C THR A 214 -8.03 -20.69 10.62
N GLY A 215 -7.84 -21.66 9.73
CA GLY A 215 -6.76 -21.65 8.73
C GLY A 215 -7.08 -20.87 7.45
N THR A 216 -8.35 -20.57 7.19
CA THR A 216 -8.78 -19.80 6.01
C THR A 216 -8.83 -18.32 6.39
N PRO A 217 -7.93 -17.45 5.89
CA PRO A 217 -8.04 -16.03 6.13
C PRO A 217 -9.37 -15.53 5.54
N ASP A 218 -10.12 -14.81 6.36
CA ASP A 218 -11.49 -14.31 6.18
C ASP A 218 -11.65 -13.27 5.03
N GLY A 219 -10.74 -13.25 4.05
CA GLY A 219 -10.72 -12.31 2.93
C GLY A 219 -11.26 -12.87 1.60
N ALA A 220 -11.65 -14.14 1.55
CA ALA A 220 -12.10 -14.79 0.31
C ALA A 220 -13.63 -14.93 0.17
N ALA A 221 -14.41 -14.53 1.18
CA ALA A 221 -15.87 -14.75 1.22
C ALA A 221 -16.72 -13.50 0.95
N GLU A 222 -16.12 -12.35 0.61
CA GLU A 222 -16.89 -11.13 0.30
C GLU A 222 -16.98 -10.92 -1.23
N GLN A 223 -17.66 -11.83 -1.91
CA GLN A 223 -18.31 -11.51 -3.18
C GLN A 223 -19.70 -10.95 -2.84
N PRO A 224 -20.03 -9.70 -3.21
CA PRO A 224 -21.39 -9.21 -3.06
C PRO A 224 -22.30 -9.96 -4.04
N GLU A 225 -23.28 -10.67 -3.48
CA GLU A 225 -24.42 -11.25 -4.18
C GLU A 225 -25.00 -10.26 -5.22
N PRO A 226 -25.23 -10.66 -6.49
CA PRO A 226 -25.90 -9.80 -7.46
C PRO A 226 -27.38 -9.68 -7.06
N GLY A 227 -27.85 -8.44 -7.02
CA GLY A 227 -29.18 -8.06 -6.54
C GLY A 227 -30.30 -8.95 -7.06
N ALA A 228 -31.03 -9.56 -6.12
CA ALA A 228 -32.31 -10.17 -6.37
C ALA A 228 -33.32 -9.07 -6.75
N ASP A 229 -33.64 -9.02 -8.04
CA ASP A 229 -34.77 -8.28 -8.58
C ASP A 229 -36.06 -8.69 -7.84
N LEU A 230 -36.63 -7.74 -7.10
CA LEU A 230 -37.94 -7.85 -6.49
C LEU A 230 -39.01 -7.92 -7.57
N HIS A 231 -39.53 -9.12 -7.78
CA HIS A 231 -40.71 -9.38 -8.59
C HIS A 231 -41.94 -8.76 -7.90
N ALA A 232 -42.36 -7.57 -8.35
CA ALA A 232 -43.60 -6.95 -7.93
C ALA A 232 -44.80 -7.68 -8.57
N GLY A 233 -45.55 -8.43 -7.76
CA GLY A 233 -46.90 -8.90 -8.10
C GLY A 233 -47.95 -7.82 -7.80
N PRO A 234 -48.99 -7.65 -8.64
CA PRO A 234 -50.01 -6.63 -8.41
C PRO A 234 -51.01 -7.08 -7.34
N GLY A 235 -50.98 -6.40 -6.19
CA GLY A 235 -52.01 -6.51 -5.15
C GLY A 235 -53.23 -5.67 -5.50
N ASN A 236 -54.30 -6.34 -5.91
CA ASN A 236 -55.64 -5.79 -6.05
C ASN A 236 -56.28 -5.64 -4.65
N PHE A 237 -56.74 -4.45 -4.28
CA PHE A 237 -57.61 -4.22 -3.11
C PHE A 237 -58.95 -3.66 -3.61
N PRO A 238 -60.10 -4.08 -3.02
CA PRO A 238 -61.36 -3.35 -3.15
C PRO A 238 -61.37 -2.05 -2.33
#